data_AF-A0A2D7IWY0-F1
#
_entry.id   AF-A0A2D7IWY0-F1
#
_cell.length_a   1.000
_cell.length_b   1.000
_cell.length_c   1.000
_cell.angle_alpha   90.00
_cell.angle_beta   90.00
_cell.angle_gamma   90.00
#
_symmetry.space_group_name_H-M   'P 1'
#
loop_
_entity.id
_entity.type
_entity.pdbx_description
1 polymer ?
#
loop_
_entity_poly.entity_id
_entity_poly.type
_entity_poly.pdbx_seq_one_letter_code
_entity_poly.pdbx_strand_id
1 'polypeptide(L)'
;MMGIYTAACLGGAYLQRTLETTPDWLPLVMAVGTTLPIFGFLFFLWRYVQETDEFSRLMQLESLAIAGLVTVGAAGLIGFLQLYEAIPTFPVFLLLPCFFFAYGITKAVRGKGACV
;
A
#
# COMPACT_ATOMS: atom_id res chain seq x y z
N MET A 1 4.91 -11.73 13.60
CA MET A 1 4.32 -11.65 12.24
C MET A 1 4.96 -10.57 11.38
N MET A 2 4.95 -9.29 11.78
CA MET A 2 5.55 -8.21 10.97
C MET A 2 7.04 -8.40 10.67
N GLY A 3 7.86 -8.78 11.66
CA GLY A 3 9.28 -9.03 11.42
C GLY A 3 9.57 -10.17 10.42
N ILE A 4 8.71 -11.21 10.38
CA ILE A 4 8.82 -12.32 9.43
C ILE A 4 8.49 -11.82 8.02
N TYR A 5 7.41 -11.04 7.88
CA TYR A 5 7.03 -10.43 6.60
C TYR A 5 8.13 -9.50 6.07
N THR A 6 8.70 -8.64 6.92
CA THR A 6 9.81 -7.75 6.54
C THR A 6 11.05 -8.55 6.14
N ALA A 7 11.40 -9.59 6.89
CA ALA A 7 12.52 -10.48 6.55
C ALA A 7 12.29 -11.19 5.21
N ALA A 8 11.07 -11.62 4.91
CA ALA A 8 10.72 -12.23 3.62
C ALA A 8 10.86 -11.24 2.45
N CYS A 9 10.38 -10.00 2.60
CA CYS A 9 10.51 -8.97 1.57
C CYS A 9 11.98 -8.58 1.32
N LEU A 10 12.75 -8.33 2.39
CA LEU A 10 14.16 -7.95 2.29
C LEU A 10 15.05 -9.11 1.82
N GLY A 11 14.83 -10.30 2.38
CA GLY A 11 15.54 -11.51 2.00
C GLY A 11 15.27 -11.89 0.54
N GLY A 12 14.04 -11.72 0.09
CA GLY A 12 13.64 -11.85 -1.31
C GLY A 12 14.40 -10.94 -2.27
N ALA A 13 14.38 -9.64 -1.96
CA ALA A 13 15.09 -8.64 -2.76
C ALA A 13 16.61 -8.84 -2.75
N TYR A 14 17.17 -9.29 -1.62
CA TYR A 14 18.58 -9.62 -1.50
C TYR A 14 18.95 -10.85 -2.34
N LEU A 15 18.19 -11.94 -2.21
CA LEU A 15 18.42 -13.20 -2.94
C LEU A 15 18.40 -12.98 -4.46
N GLN A 16 17.45 -12.18 -4.96
CA GLN A 16 17.38 -11.86 -6.38
C GLN A 16 18.59 -11.07 -6.89
N ARG A 17 19.27 -10.30 -6.02
CA ARG A 17 20.50 -9.58 -6.38
C ARG A 17 21.76 -10.44 -6.32
N THR A 18 21.75 -11.52 -5.54
CA THR A 18 22.92 -12.40 -5.36
C THR A 18 23.01 -13.49 -6.43
N LEU A 19 21.89 -13.83 -7.09
CA LEU A 19 21.87 -14.85 -8.13
C LEU A 19 22.28 -14.26 -9.49
N GLU A 20 23.41 -14.73 -10.05
CA GLU A 20 23.89 -14.32 -11.39
C GLU A 20 22.92 -14.75 -12.51
N THR A 21 22.28 -15.90 -12.34
CA THR A 21 21.21 -16.41 -13.22
C THR A 21 19.94 -16.60 -12.41
N THR A 22 18.97 -15.71 -12.59
CA THR A 22 17.69 -15.82 -11.87
C THR A 22 16.76 -16.78 -12.61
N PRO A 23 16.26 -17.85 -11.97
CA PRO A 23 15.27 -18.72 -12.60
C PRO A 23 13.97 -17.95 -12.90
N ASP A 24 13.35 -18.18 -14.06
CA ASP A 24 12.19 -17.40 -14.53
C ASP A 24 10.98 -17.42 -13.56
N TRP A 25 10.83 -18.48 -12.77
CA TRP A 25 9.75 -18.62 -11.80
C TRP A 25 9.98 -17.84 -10.49
N LEU A 26 11.23 -17.49 -10.16
CA LEU A 26 11.57 -16.89 -8.87
C LEU A 26 10.98 -15.48 -8.72
N PRO A 27 11.12 -14.55 -9.69
CA PRO A 27 10.51 -13.22 -9.58
C PRO A 27 8.99 -13.26 -9.43
N LEU A 28 8.33 -14.21 -10.10
CA LEU A 28 6.89 -14.41 -10.01
C LEU A 28 6.47 -14.79 -8.59
N VAL A 29 7.11 -15.81 -8.01
CA VAL A 29 6.82 -16.28 -6.66
C VAL A 29 7.10 -15.17 -5.64
N MET A 30 8.19 -14.42 -5.82
CA MET A 30 8.53 -13.30 -4.95
C MET A 30 7.51 -12.17 -5.03
N ALA A 31 7.09 -11.77 -6.23
CA ALA A 31 6.10 -10.72 -6.42
C ALA A 31 4.74 -11.11 -5.81
N VAL A 32 4.26 -12.31 -6.11
CA VAL A 32 2.97 -12.81 -5.58
C VAL A 32 3.05 -13.03 -4.06
N GLY A 33 4.11 -13.66 -3.58
CA GLY A 33 4.29 -13.97 -2.15
C GLY A 33 4.42 -12.73 -1.27
N THR A 34 5.04 -11.65 -1.78
CA THR A 34 5.16 -10.38 -1.04
C THR A 34 3.90 -9.51 -1.14
N THR A 35 3.10 -9.65 -2.20
CA THR A 35 1.89 -8.84 -2.39
C THR A 35 0.62 -9.49 -1.82
N LEU A 36 0.52 -10.82 -1.78
CA LEU A 36 -0.63 -11.53 -1.22
C LEU A 36 -1.00 -11.11 0.22
N PRO A 37 -0.04 -10.96 1.15
CA PRO A 37 -0.33 -10.50 2.50
C PRO A 37 -1.00 -9.12 2.57
N ILE A 38 -0.77 -8.27 1.56
CA ILE A 38 -1.36 -6.93 1.47
C ILE A 38 -2.88 -7.04 1.26
N PHE A 39 -3.35 -7.96 0.42
CA PHE A 39 -4.78 -8.22 0.26
C PHE A 39 -5.42 -8.73 1.56
N GLY A 40 -4.72 -9.63 2.27
CA GLY A 40 -5.14 -10.10 3.59
C GLY A 40 -5.25 -8.93 4.59
N PHE A 41 -4.27 -8.03 4.60
CA PHE A 41 -4.31 -6.83 5.44
C PHE A 41 -5.50 -5.94 5.10
N LEU A 42 -5.76 -5.65 3.82
CA LEU A 42 -6.89 -4.83 3.40
C LEU A 42 -8.23 -5.48 3.79
N PHE A 43 -8.34 -6.79 3.67
CA PHE A 43 -9.51 -7.54 4.13
C PHE A 43 -9.72 -7.41 5.65
N PHE A 44 -8.66 -7.57 6.44
CA PHE A 44 -8.74 -7.40 7.90
C PHE A 44 -9.05 -5.95 8.28
N LEU A 45 -8.50 -4.97 7.57
CA LEU A 45 -8.81 -3.56 7.77
C LEU A 45 -10.29 -3.28 7.50
N TRP A 46 -10.83 -3.80 6.41
CA TRP A 46 -12.26 -3.70 6.11
C TRP A 46 -13.11 -4.34 7.19
N ARG A 47 -12.79 -5.56 7.62
CA ARG A 47 -13.51 -6.25 8.70
C ARG A 47 -13.45 -5.48 10.03
N TYR A 48 -12.28 -4.95 10.38
CA TYR A 48 -12.09 -4.11 11.56
C TYR A 48 -12.98 -2.86 11.53
N VAL A 49 -13.10 -2.21 10.37
CA VAL A 49 -13.99 -1.06 10.18
C VAL A 49 -15.47 -1.44 10.37
N GLN A 50 -15.88 -2.65 9.98
CA GLN A 50 -17.26 -3.11 10.19
C GLN A 50 -17.60 -3.39 11.66
N GLU A 51 -16.63 -3.91 12.42
CA GLU A 51 -16.79 -4.28 13.84
C GLU A 51 -16.63 -3.09 14.80
N THR A 52 -16.16 -1.94 14.32
CA THR A 52 -15.96 -0.75 15.16
C THR A 52 -17.25 0.04 15.35
N ASP A 53 -17.29 0.75 16.49
CA ASP A 53 -18.35 1.69 16.83
C ASP A 53 -18.60 2.72 15.71
N GLU A 54 -19.82 3.24 15.62
CA GLU A 54 -20.26 4.12 14.53
C GLU A 54 -19.37 5.34 14.31
N PHE A 55 -18.93 6.00 15.39
CA PHE A 55 -18.08 7.18 15.31
C PHE A 55 -16.68 6.80 14.81
N SER A 56 -16.10 5.74 15.38
CA SER A 56 -14.78 5.23 14.99
C SER A 56 -14.77 4.70 13.55
N ARG A 57 -15.87 4.09 13.12
CA ARG A 57 -16.06 3.58 11.76
C ARG A 57 -16.12 4.72 10.75
N LEU A 58 -16.91 5.76 11.01
CA LEU A 58 -16.98 6.95 10.13
C LEU A 58 -15.62 7.60 9.96
N MET A 59 -14.91 7.84 11.08
CA MET A 59 -13.58 8.44 11.03
C MET A 59 -12.60 7.61 10.17
N GLN A 60 -12.63 6.27 10.31
CA GLN A 60 -11.78 5.39 9.52
C GLN A 60 -12.15 5.33 8.04
N LEU A 61 -13.44 5.27 7.71
CA LEU A 61 -13.92 5.25 6.33
C LEU A 61 -13.57 6.55 5.59
N GLU A 62 -13.73 7.69 6.25
CA GLU A 62 -13.34 8.98 5.68
C GLU A 62 -11.82 9.09 5.50
N SER A 63 -11.02 8.62 6.47
CA SER A 63 -9.56 8.53 6.29
C SER A 63 -9.17 7.63 5.11
N LEU A 64 -9.84 6.50 4.93
CA LEU A 64 -9.66 5.62 3.77
C LEU A 64 -10.06 6.32 2.47
N ALA A 65 -11.16 7.07 2.46
CA ALA A 65 -11.62 7.81 1.30
C ALA A 65 -10.63 8.91 0.89
N ILE A 66 -10.09 9.67 1.85
CA ILE A 66 -9.07 10.70 1.56
C ILE A 66 -7.79 10.06 1.02
N ALA A 67 -7.32 8.96 1.62
CA ALA A 67 -6.17 8.23 1.11
C ALA A 67 -6.41 7.68 -0.31
N GLY A 68 -7.61 7.18 -0.57
CA GLY A 68 -8.05 6.75 -1.90
C GLY A 68 -8.04 7.89 -2.91
N LEU A 69 -8.57 9.06 -2.55
CA LEU A 69 -8.58 10.25 -3.41
C LEU A 69 -7.16 10.67 -3.80
N VAL A 70 -6.25 10.77 -2.83
CA VAL A 70 -4.85 11.16 -3.07
C VAL A 70 -4.16 10.17 -4.00
N THR A 71 -4.33 8.87 -3.75
CA THR A 71 -3.61 7.83 -4.50
C THR A 71 -4.18 7.56 -5.87
N VAL A 72 -5.51 7.54 -6.03
CA VAL A 72 -6.15 7.43 -7.34
C VAL A 72 -5.87 8.68 -8.18
N GLY A 73 -5.90 9.87 -7.58
CA GLY A 73 -5.53 11.11 -8.25
C GLY A 73 -4.07 11.10 -8.71
N ALA A 74 -3.14 10.67 -7.85
CA ALA A 74 -1.73 10.53 -8.21
C ALA A 74 -1.50 9.47 -9.30
N ALA A 75 -2.15 8.31 -9.19
CA ALA A 75 -2.07 7.25 -10.18
C ALA A 75 -2.60 7.71 -11.55
N GLY A 76 -3.73 8.41 -11.57
CA GLY A 76 -4.29 9.01 -12.78
C GLY A 76 -3.34 10.03 -13.39
N LEU A 77 -2.84 10.99 -12.61
CA LEU A 77 -1.89 12.00 -13.08
C LEU A 77 -0.64 11.37 -13.68
N ILE A 78 0.00 10.43 -12.97
CA ILE A 78 1.20 9.72 -13.44
C ILE A 78 0.88 8.94 -14.72
N GLY A 79 -0.25 8.24 -14.76
CA GLY A 79 -0.69 7.48 -15.94
C GLY A 79 -0.90 8.37 -17.16
N PHE A 80 -1.52 9.54 -17.00
CA PHE A 80 -1.68 10.51 -18.09
C PHE A 80 -0.36 11.13 -18.53
N LEU A 81 0.53 11.46 -17.59
CA LEU A 81 1.87 11.96 -17.94
C LEU A 81 2.68 10.93 -18.73
N GLN A 82 2.54 9.63 -18.42
CA GLN A 82 3.15 8.55 -19.20
C GLN A 82 2.47 8.37 -20.55
N LEU A 83 1.14 8.48 -20.61
CA LEU A 83 0.37 8.36 -21.85
C LEU A 83 0.76 9.43 -22.88
N TYR A 84 1.06 10.64 -22.42
CA TYR A 84 1.52 11.75 -23.26
C TYR A 84 3.06 11.83 -23.39
N GLU A 85 3.78 10.79 -22.97
CA GLU A 85 5.26 10.72 -23.03
C GLU A 85 5.97 11.87 -22.30
N ALA A 86 5.29 12.54 -21.37
CA ALA A 86 5.83 13.69 -20.63
C ALA A 86 6.80 13.26 -19.52
N ILE A 87 6.71 12.02 -19.03
CA ILE A 87 7.62 11.44 -18.03
C ILE A 87 8.00 9.99 -18.41
N PRO A 88 9.18 9.50 -17.97
CA PRO A 88 9.56 8.10 -18.15
C PRO A 88 8.75 7.14 -17.28
N THR A 89 9.05 5.83 -17.38
CA THR A 89 8.43 4.79 -16.55
C THR A 89 8.58 5.10 -15.07
N PHE A 90 7.45 5.10 -14.38
CA PHE A 90 7.33 5.39 -12.95
C PHE A 90 7.18 4.08 -12.17
N PRO A 91 7.86 3.92 -11.02
CA PRO A 91 7.72 2.75 -10.17
C PRO A 91 6.35 2.74 -9.48
N VAL A 92 5.37 2.07 -10.10
CA VAL A 92 3.97 1.93 -9.63
C VAL A 92 3.88 1.38 -8.20
N PHE A 93 4.87 0.58 -7.78
CA PHE A 93 5.00 0.10 -6.41
C PHE A 93 4.90 1.22 -5.36
N LEU A 94 5.34 2.45 -5.64
CA LEU A 94 5.30 3.58 -4.70
C LEU A 94 3.89 4.10 -4.40
N LEU A 95 2.88 3.76 -5.22
CA LEU A 95 1.50 4.17 -4.99
C LEU A 95 0.91 3.55 -3.72
N LEU A 96 1.30 2.31 -3.40
CA LEU A 96 0.79 1.62 -2.22
C LEU A 96 1.35 2.19 -0.90
N PRO A 97 2.67 2.43 -0.74
CA PRO A 97 3.19 3.22 0.37
C PRO A 97 2.56 4.62 0.46
N CYS A 98 2.33 5.29 -0.66
CA CYS A 98 1.63 6.59 -0.69
C CYS A 98 0.22 6.47 -0.09
N PHE A 99 -0.51 5.40 -0.39
CA PHE A 99 -1.84 5.12 0.19
C PHE A 99 -1.77 5.00 1.71
N PHE A 100 -0.90 4.13 2.21
CA PHE A 100 -0.80 3.91 3.66
C PHE A 100 -0.27 5.13 4.40
N PHE A 101 0.60 5.92 3.78
CA PHE A 101 1.10 7.18 4.33
C PHE A 101 -0.03 8.22 4.44
N ALA A 102 -0.79 8.44 3.36
CA ALA A 102 -1.94 9.34 3.35
C ALA A 102 -3.02 8.90 4.34
N TYR A 103 -3.30 7.59 4.43
CA TYR A 103 -4.22 7.01 5.40
C TYR A 103 -3.75 7.23 6.85
N GLY A 104 -2.46 6.99 7.13
CA GLY A 104 -1.87 7.19 8.45
C GLY A 104 -1.94 8.66 8.91
N ILE A 105 -1.58 9.60 8.03
CA ILE A 105 -1.65 11.04 8.32
C ILE A 105 -3.08 11.47 8.60
N THR A 106 -4.02 11.13 7.70
CA THR A 106 -5.41 11.55 7.85
C THR A 106 -6.04 10.99 9.13
N LYS A 107 -5.75 9.73 9.45
CA LYS A 107 -6.18 9.12 10.72
C LYS A 107 -5.57 9.84 11.93
N ALA A 108 -4.27 10.15 11.90
CA ALA A 108 -3.56 10.81 13.01
C ALA A 108 -4.06 12.25 13.26
N VAL A 109 -4.31 13.02 12.19
CA VAL A 109 -4.83 14.39 12.30
C VAL A 109 -6.23 14.39 12.89
N ARG A 110 -7.09 13.46 12.45
CA ARG A 110 -8.50 13.41 12.88
C ARG A 110 -8.67 12.78 14.26
N GLY A 111 -7.83 11.81 14.62
CA GLY A 111 -7.79 11.25 15.97
C GLY A 111 -7.45 12.29 17.04
N LYS A 112 -6.67 13.34 16.71
CA LYS A 112 -6.41 14.47 17.62
C LYS A 112 -7.62 15.41 17.77
N GLY A 113 -8.47 15.50 16.76
CA GLY A 113 -9.68 16.34 16.79
C GLY A 113 -10.88 15.69 17.49
N ALA A 114 -10.83 14.39 17.78
CA ALA A 114 -11.92 13.63 18.42
C ALA A 114 -11.87 13.62 19.96
N CYS A 115 -10.80 14.14 20.57
CA CYS A 115 -10.62 14.21 22.03
C CYS A 115 -10.79 15.64 22.61
N VAL A 116 -11.48 16.54 21.90
CA VAL A 116 -11.78 17.90 22.38
C VAL A 116 -13.26 18.05 22.63
#